data_AF-A0A7E5VT22-F1
#
_entry.id   AF-A0A7E5VT22-F1
#
_cell.length_a   1.000
_cell.length_b   1.000
_cell.length_c   1.000
_cell.angle_alpha   90.00
_cell.angle_beta   90.00
_cell.angle_gamma   90.00
#
_symmetry.space_group_name_H-M   'P 1'
#
loop_
_entity.id
_entity.type
_entity.pdbx_description
1 polymer ?
#
loop_
_entity_poly.entity_id
_entity_poly.type
_entity_poly.pdbx_seq_one_letter_code
_entity_poly.pdbx_strand_id
1 'polypeptide(L)'
;MYEEDTHSVIIDIPKPRNLFEESSSYIKQKVIKQVPKSQSSKKQIDANFSLPDIKPLSIANFKKEGVLLPYMLYSRKQEKDKVKRRCKLGFREQYKADYADLQKRLYTEDPADDVHAVTDFDPGFFKCVNGTFLSSYVAPFKSLKYLFNSQLGWRQEVGYRHDCMLNMDINFKNEQEIYNLSVKKYMEQVKYFDEFVSDDYRKSMTCLSKWDEVKLALYKQNFDLQCMATKIFNISSSIVGLDYRYGLQQKYGRFLYYLSPPSWRFKNRNFARSIEIEARGFDFGISSEEDTFNVMFEKLKKECYSGLIKPVLFFHHPADIMQIFDGIEQQHLHHFTHVVALAPHSKHLKKGIKLFKDIIALESAGILNVIKQFKNLLQLSEDQRSQLEAKFFKIINGLFYESVGALDVLKLKTHLEFCYEKVYNEKPINMDIVSTAKALEDVYMDYSRRLDAVTGDKIQAAMAQYVKSEKKKFRRAKVAARELRQFERLERALLRAHAPIASNASSYRYIVNRSSQRKLFPKLKYDGNTLTEAELEYLTLFTDWTGKEDPAQFIQGLQEHT
;
A
#
# COMPACT_ATOMS: atom_id res chain seq x y z
N MET A 1 -18.84 3.17 38.66
CA MET A 1 -17.84 3.49 37.62
C MET A 1 -17.92 4.97 37.39
N TYR A 2 -17.10 5.70 38.13
CA TYR A 2 -16.90 7.15 38.09
C TYR A 2 -15.42 7.35 37.83
N GLU A 3 -15.07 8.13 36.81
CA GLU A 3 -13.77 8.76 36.52
C GLU A 3 -14.01 9.52 35.19
N GLU A 4 -14.53 10.74 35.22
CA GLU A 4 -13.81 12.02 35.36
C GLU A 4 -12.77 12.27 34.25
N ASP A 5 -13.23 13.05 33.26
CA ASP A 5 -12.46 13.68 32.19
C ASP A 5 -11.44 14.68 32.74
N THR A 6 -10.16 14.50 32.42
CA THR A 6 -9.17 15.59 32.42
C THR A 6 -8.36 15.56 31.13
N HIS A 7 -8.86 16.22 30.08
CA HIS A 7 -8.03 16.72 28.98
C HIS A 7 -7.78 18.21 29.22
N SER A 8 -6.60 18.53 29.76
CA SER A 8 -6.14 19.90 29.90
C SER A 8 -5.81 20.49 28.52
N VAL A 9 -6.68 21.34 27.99
CA VAL A 9 -6.40 22.21 26.84
C VAL A 9 -5.71 23.46 27.38
N ILE A 10 -4.45 23.65 27.01
CA ILE A 10 -3.71 24.89 27.23
C ILE A 10 -4.25 25.91 26.23
N ILE A 11 -4.98 26.91 26.73
CA ILE A 11 -5.43 28.07 25.96
C ILE A 11 -4.46 29.20 26.25
N ASP A 12 -3.62 29.55 25.26
CA ASP A 12 -2.82 30.76 25.31
C ASP A 12 -3.73 31.99 25.17
N ILE A 13 -3.89 32.72 26.26
CA ILE A 13 -4.61 34.01 26.29
C ILE A 13 -3.61 35.11 25.90
N PRO A 14 -3.79 35.84 24.80
CA PRO A 14 -3.00 37.05 24.54
C PRO A 14 -3.40 38.13 25.54
N LYS A 15 -2.47 38.51 26.43
CA LYS A 15 -2.66 39.63 27.37
C LYS A 15 -2.78 40.97 26.63
N PRO A 16 -3.61 41.91 27.12
CA PRO A 16 -3.72 43.26 26.57
C PRO A 16 -2.43 44.06 26.81
N ARG A 17 -2.01 44.81 25.76
CA ARG A 17 -0.91 45.78 25.79
C ARG A 17 -1.22 46.91 26.77
N ASN A 18 -0.39 47.06 27.80
CA ASN A 18 -0.12 48.34 28.44
C ASN A 18 1.17 48.91 27.82
N LEU A 19 1.04 50.09 27.22
CA LEU A 19 2.15 50.96 26.82
C LEU A 19 2.58 51.74 28.07
N PHE A 20 3.81 51.57 28.54
CA PHE A 20 4.70 52.64 29.00
C PHE A 20 6.14 52.12 29.12
N GLU A 21 7.04 52.92 28.54
CA GLU A 21 8.47 53.12 28.85
C GLU A 21 9.55 52.09 28.50
N GLU A 22 10.34 52.53 27.51
CA GLU A 22 11.81 52.65 27.52
C GLU A 22 12.66 51.38 27.38
N SER A 23 12.88 51.03 26.12
CA SER A 23 14.03 50.28 25.66
C SER A 23 15.30 51.14 25.63
N SER A 24 16.27 50.84 26.50
CA SER A 24 17.67 51.28 26.34
C SER A 24 18.65 50.12 26.47
N SER A 25 18.99 49.49 25.34
CA SER A 25 20.28 48.85 25.04
C SER A 25 20.14 48.25 23.64
N TYR A 26 20.97 48.56 22.64
CA TYR A 26 22.35 48.08 22.58
C TYR A 26 23.15 48.79 21.45
N ILE A 27 24.45 48.96 21.76
CA ILE A 27 25.61 48.76 20.86
C ILE A 27 25.76 49.69 19.66
N LYS A 28 26.63 50.70 19.82
CA LYS A 28 27.62 51.02 18.80
C LYS A 28 29.02 50.94 19.38
N GLN A 29 29.83 50.13 18.70
CA GLN A 29 31.25 49.96 18.91
C GLN A 29 32.02 51.26 18.62
N LYS A 30 33.09 51.37 19.39
CA LYS A 30 34.17 52.36 19.37
C LYS A 30 34.76 52.61 17.97
N VAL A 31 35.02 53.88 17.67
CA VAL A 31 36.26 54.26 16.97
C VAL A 31 36.99 55.29 17.82
N ILE A 32 38.24 54.96 18.07
CA ILE A 32 39.22 55.62 18.92
C ILE A 32 39.74 56.86 18.20
N LYS A 33 39.75 58.04 18.85
CA LYS A 33 40.81 59.04 18.65
C LYS A 33 41.23 59.64 19.99
N GLN A 34 42.53 59.78 20.11
CA GLN A 34 43.33 59.83 21.32
C GLN A 34 43.28 61.20 22.00
N VAL A 35 43.30 61.16 23.33
CA VAL A 35 43.75 62.25 24.20
C VAL A 35 45.23 62.03 24.49
N PRO A 36 46.11 63.06 24.46
CA PRO A 36 47.32 63.04 25.25
C PRO A 36 47.03 63.52 26.67
N LYS A 37 47.48 62.71 27.62
CA LYS A 37 47.39 62.89 29.07
C LYS A 37 48.22 64.07 29.57
N SER A 38 47.72 64.61 30.69
CA SER A 38 48.46 65.11 31.85
C SER A 38 49.49 66.23 31.67
N GLN A 39 49.39 67.26 32.50
CA GLN A 39 50.23 67.32 33.70
C GLN A 39 49.75 68.41 34.66
N SER A 40 49.60 67.97 35.91
CA SER A 40 49.52 68.77 37.10
C SER A 40 50.78 69.63 37.28
N SER A 41 50.61 70.91 37.58
CA SER A 41 51.51 71.59 38.50
C SER A 41 50.73 72.56 39.38
N LYS A 42 50.85 72.33 40.70
CA LYS A 42 50.53 73.31 41.73
C LYS A 42 51.51 74.48 41.57
N LYS A 43 51.00 75.70 41.42
CA LYS A 43 51.69 76.89 41.94
C LYS A 43 50.68 77.83 42.57
N GLN A 44 50.97 78.11 43.83
CA GLN A 44 50.36 79.12 44.66
C GLN A 44 50.88 80.51 44.23
N ILE A 45 49.93 81.44 44.18
CA ILE A 45 50.00 82.79 44.76
C ILE A 45 50.68 83.89 43.90
N ASP A 46 49.96 85.02 43.88
CA ASP A 46 50.30 86.37 43.43
C ASP A 46 50.22 86.71 41.93
N ALA A 47 49.00 87.07 41.53
CA ALA A 47 48.80 88.13 40.53
C ALA A 47 47.59 88.97 40.95
N ASN A 48 47.86 90.23 41.29
CA ASN A 48 46.88 91.29 41.41
C ASN A 48 45.97 91.30 40.17
N PHE A 49 44.71 90.93 40.36
CA PHE A 49 43.64 91.31 39.44
C PHE A 49 42.76 92.31 40.18
N SER A 50 42.94 93.57 39.81
CA SER A 50 41.96 94.62 40.00
C SER A 50 40.57 94.09 39.61
N LEU A 51 39.59 94.30 40.48
CA LEU A 51 38.19 94.24 40.08
C LEU A 51 38.01 95.30 38.98
N PRO A 52 37.61 94.94 37.75
CA PRO A 52 37.18 95.95 36.80
C PRO A 52 35.95 96.64 37.39
N ASP A 53 35.90 97.97 37.34
CA ASP A 53 34.70 98.76 37.57
C ASP A 53 33.60 98.30 36.60
N ILE A 54 32.75 97.38 37.04
CA ILE A 54 31.56 97.00 36.30
C ILE A 54 30.50 98.05 36.62
N LYS A 55 30.40 99.06 35.76
CA LYS A 55 29.19 99.88 35.65
C LYS A 55 27.98 98.94 35.50
N PRO A 56 26.85 99.18 36.20
CA PRO A 56 25.67 98.34 36.03
C PRO A 56 25.24 98.35 34.55
N LEU A 57 25.17 97.16 33.95
CA LEU A 57 24.75 96.98 32.55
C LEU A 57 23.29 97.43 32.40
N SER A 58 23.04 98.27 31.39
CA SER A 58 21.70 98.76 31.04
C SER A 58 20.72 97.61 30.72
N ILE A 59 19.48 97.76 31.18
CA ILE A 59 18.37 96.78 31.16
C ILE A 59 18.04 96.26 29.75
N ALA A 60 18.44 96.97 28.69
CA ALA A 60 18.20 96.58 27.30
C ALA A 60 18.93 95.29 26.86
N ASN A 61 20.00 94.90 27.55
CA ASN A 61 20.79 93.71 27.18
C ASN A 61 20.25 92.39 27.74
N PHE A 62 19.27 92.42 28.65
CA PHE A 62 18.67 91.22 29.25
C PHE A 62 17.61 90.53 28.38
N LYS A 63 17.24 91.09 27.22
CA LYS A 63 16.21 90.52 26.32
C LYS A 63 16.74 89.60 25.23
N LYS A 64 18.06 89.34 25.16
CA LYS A 64 18.64 88.38 24.21
C LYS A 64 18.75 87.00 24.87
N GLU A 65 17.98 86.02 24.39
CA GLU A 65 17.97 84.63 24.88
C GLU A 65 19.37 83.99 24.91
N GLY A 66 20.28 84.43 24.03
CA GLY A 66 21.67 83.96 23.98
C GLY A 66 22.58 84.35 25.15
N VAL A 67 22.22 85.32 26.00
CA VAL A 67 23.02 85.76 27.18
C VAL A 67 22.41 85.26 28.51
N LEU A 68 21.08 85.10 28.54
CA LEU A 68 20.36 84.55 29.69
C LEU A 68 20.73 83.09 29.98
N LEU A 69 20.86 82.26 28.94
CA LEU A 69 21.24 80.84 29.08
C LEU A 69 22.64 80.67 29.69
N PRO A 70 23.70 81.35 29.20
CA PRO A 70 25.03 81.30 29.81
C PRO A 70 25.08 81.88 31.23
N TYR A 71 24.36 82.98 31.51
CA TYR A 71 24.34 83.58 32.85
C TYR A 71 23.58 82.72 33.86
N MET A 72 22.45 82.13 33.48
CA MET A 72 21.73 81.16 34.31
C MET A 72 22.55 79.89 34.55
N LEU A 73 23.27 79.40 33.54
CA LEU A 73 24.19 78.27 33.70
C LEU A 73 25.36 78.63 34.61
N TYR A 74 25.89 79.86 34.52
CA TYR A 74 26.93 80.38 35.39
C TYR A 74 26.46 80.57 36.84
N SER A 75 25.27 81.14 37.06
CA SER A 75 24.70 81.32 38.40
C SER A 75 24.36 79.98 39.04
N ARG A 76 23.73 79.05 38.30
CA ARG A 76 23.51 77.67 38.77
C ARG A 76 24.82 76.95 39.05
N LYS A 77 25.89 77.21 38.30
CA LYS A 77 27.21 76.62 38.56
C LYS A 77 27.85 77.21 39.81
N GLN A 78 27.76 78.53 40.02
CA GLN A 78 28.19 79.18 41.25
C GLN A 78 27.38 78.71 42.46
N GLU A 79 26.07 78.57 42.35
CA GLU A 79 25.21 78.03 43.41
C GLU A 79 25.54 76.56 43.70
N LYS A 80 25.72 75.73 42.67
CA LYS A 80 26.21 74.36 42.84
C LYS A 80 27.58 74.32 43.50
N ASP A 81 28.47 75.25 43.19
CA ASP A 81 29.80 75.33 43.82
C ASP A 81 29.72 75.87 45.25
N LYS A 82 28.83 76.82 45.56
CA LYS A 82 28.53 77.27 46.93
C LYS A 82 27.91 76.16 47.77
N VAL A 83 26.96 75.40 47.21
CA VAL A 83 26.34 74.23 47.84
C VAL A 83 27.38 73.13 48.02
N LYS A 84 28.21 72.82 47.02
CA LYS A 84 29.31 71.86 47.16
C LYS A 84 30.34 72.31 48.21
N ARG A 85 30.62 73.61 48.35
CA ARG A 85 31.48 74.14 49.42
C ARG A 85 30.81 73.99 50.79
N ARG A 86 29.51 74.28 50.92
CA ARG A 86 28.75 74.05 52.16
C ARG A 86 28.67 72.56 52.51
N CYS A 87 28.34 71.67 51.57
CA CYS A 87 28.26 70.23 51.77
C CYS A 87 29.61 69.55 52.03
N LYS A 88 30.74 70.20 51.73
CA LYS A 88 32.09 69.70 52.05
C LYS A 88 32.59 70.14 53.43
N LEU A 89 31.95 71.13 54.04
CA LEU A 89 32.25 71.57 55.41
C LEU A 89 31.48 70.67 56.39
N GLY A 90 32.16 70.18 57.41
CA GLY A 90 31.50 69.40 58.47
C GLY A 90 30.46 70.26 59.21
N PHE A 91 29.45 69.63 59.81
CA PHE A 91 28.36 70.32 60.53
C PHE A 91 28.87 71.36 61.55
N ARG A 92 30.02 71.09 62.19
CA ARG A 92 30.68 71.99 63.16
C ARG A 92 31.31 73.23 62.52
N GLU A 93 31.74 73.15 61.27
CA GLU A 93 32.34 74.26 60.52
C GLU A 93 31.28 75.16 59.90
N GLN A 94 30.14 74.59 59.49
CA GLN A 94 28.96 75.34 59.07
C GLN A 94 28.44 76.24 60.21
N TYR A 95 28.33 75.69 61.43
CA TYR A 95 27.90 76.46 62.60
C TYR A 95 28.87 77.61 62.93
N LYS A 96 30.19 77.43 62.75
CA LYS A 96 31.17 78.50 62.92
C LYS A 96 31.06 79.59 61.86
N ALA A 97 30.76 79.23 60.61
CA ALA A 97 30.59 80.19 59.53
C ALA A 97 29.34 81.05 59.73
N ASP A 98 28.22 80.43 60.13
CA ASP A 98 26.97 81.14 60.42
C ASP A 98 27.09 82.01 61.67
N TYR A 99 27.78 81.53 62.71
CA TYR A 99 28.06 82.33 63.92
C TYR A 99 28.98 83.53 63.64
N ALA A 100 29.98 83.37 62.76
CA ALA A 100 30.86 84.46 62.35
C ALA A 100 30.14 85.51 61.48
N ASP A 101 29.19 85.10 60.64
CA ASP A 101 28.35 86.03 59.86
C ASP A 101 27.40 86.82 60.77
N LEU A 102 26.82 86.16 61.78
CA LEU A 102 26.02 86.81 62.83
C LEU A 102 26.82 87.81 63.66
N GLN A 103 28.04 87.45 64.09
CA GLN A 103 28.91 88.37 64.84
C GLN A 103 29.32 89.60 64.02
N LYS A 104 29.56 89.45 62.71
CA LYS A 104 29.88 90.59 61.83
C LYS A 104 28.72 91.54 61.62
N ARG A 105 27.47 91.07 61.70
CA ARG A 105 26.26 91.90 61.57
C ARG A 105 25.88 92.63 62.86
N LEU A 106 26.34 92.14 64.01
CA LEU A 106 26.01 92.67 65.34
C LEU A 106 27.14 93.51 65.97
N TYR A 107 28.28 93.68 65.28
CA TYR A 107 29.39 94.47 65.80
C TYR A 107 29.10 95.96 65.69
N THR A 108 28.93 96.60 66.84
CA THR A 108 28.90 98.06 67.02
C THR A 108 30.10 98.40 67.91
N GLU A 109 30.91 99.38 67.54
CA GLU A 109 32.03 99.84 68.37
C GLU A 109 31.46 100.58 69.61
N ASP A 110 31.69 100.04 70.80
CA ASP A 110 31.34 100.74 72.04
C ASP A 110 32.28 101.96 72.22
N PRO A 111 31.77 103.17 72.54
CA PRO A 111 32.59 104.35 72.74
C PRO A 111 33.47 104.23 74.00
N ALA A 112 34.65 104.86 73.98
CA ALA A 112 35.62 104.83 75.08
C ALA A 112 35.03 105.38 76.40
N ASP A 113 35.11 104.55 77.43
CA ASP A 113 34.58 104.77 78.77
C ASP A 113 35.54 105.65 79.60
N ASP A 114 35.59 106.96 79.31
CA ASP A 114 36.37 107.94 80.10
C ASP A 114 35.53 108.49 81.27
N VAL A 115 35.38 107.68 82.32
CA VAL A 115 34.79 108.11 83.61
C VAL A 115 35.87 108.80 84.45
N HIS A 116 35.90 110.14 84.48
CA HIS A 116 36.77 110.91 85.37
C HIS A 116 36.15 111.09 86.77
N ALA A 117 36.91 110.80 87.83
CA ALA A 117 36.47 110.92 89.22
C ALA A 117 36.84 112.30 89.82
N VAL A 118 36.06 112.77 90.81
CA VAL A 118 36.15 114.11 91.42
C VAL A 118 37.54 114.44 92.00
N THR A 119 38.37 113.43 92.27
CA THR A 119 39.75 113.56 92.75
C THR A 119 40.73 114.11 91.71
N ASP A 120 40.41 114.01 90.41
CA ASP A 120 41.31 114.47 89.33
C ASP A 120 41.23 115.99 89.10
N PHE A 121 40.19 116.65 89.61
CA PHE A 121 39.96 118.08 89.43
C PHE A 121 40.40 118.96 90.62
N ASP A 122 40.53 118.41 91.85
CA ASP A 122 41.01 119.17 93.01
C ASP A 122 41.69 118.29 94.09
N PRO A 123 43.04 118.27 94.15
CA PRO A 123 43.78 117.47 95.13
C PRO A 123 43.71 118.02 96.58
N GLY A 124 42.97 119.11 96.84
CA GLY A 124 42.83 119.74 98.15
C GLY A 124 41.60 119.33 98.97
N PHE A 125 40.67 118.56 98.41
CA PHE A 125 39.32 118.35 98.97
C PHE A 125 39.30 117.79 100.41
N PHE A 126 40.28 116.98 100.80
CA PHE A 126 40.33 116.38 102.15
C PHE A 126 41.14 117.16 103.20
N LYS A 127 41.62 118.39 102.92
CA LYS A 127 42.34 119.23 103.91
C LYS A 127 41.43 120.15 104.74
N CYS A 128 40.11 120.11 104.54
CA CYS A 128 39.14 120.95 105.25
C CYS A 128 38.63 120.37 106.59
N VAL A 129 39.49 119.70 107.37
CA VAL A 129 39.17 119.28 108.74
C VAL A 129 40.31 119.72 109.66
N ASN A 130 40.21 120.96 110.17
CA ASN A 130 40.64 121.44 111.50
C ASN A 130 40.72 122.97 111.46
N GLY A 131 39.78 123.63 112.17
CA GLY A 131 39.48 125.04 112.00
C GLY A 131 40.52 126.02 112.53
N THR A 132 40.60 127.16 111.85
CA THR A 132 40.50 128.52 112.42
C THR A 132 40.27 129.52 111.28
N PHE A 133 39.39 130.51 111.52
CA PHE A 133 38.94 131.57 110.61
C PHE A 133 40.09 132.59 110.34
N LEU A 134 40.20 133.35 109.25
CA LEU A 134 39.25 134.02 108.36
C LEU A 134 40.01 134.49 107.10
N SER A 135 39.28 134.70 106.00
CA SER A 135 39.38 135.88 105.11
C SER A 135 39.64 135.61 103.62
N SER A 136 38.67 136.14 102.85
CA SER A 136 38.75 136.71 101.50
C SER A 136 38.98 135.80 100.28
N TYR A 137 37.85 135.49 99.62
CA TYR A 137 37.63 135.62 98.17
C TYR A 137 38.68 135.02 97.21
N VAL A 138 38.33 133.88 96.60
CA VAL A 138 38.95 133.41 95.35
C VAL A 138 37.90 133.26 94.24
N ALA A 139 37.95 134.24 93.33
CA ALA A 139 37.47 134.33 91.94
C ALA A 139 36.27 133.48 91.44
N PRO A 140 35.12 134.11 91.07
CA PRO A 140 33.99 133.46 90.38
C PRO A 140 34.27 132.96 88.95
N PHE A 141 35.50 133.09 88.44
CA PHE A 141 35.82 132.74 87.05
C PHE A 141 35.98 131.24 86.78
N LYS A 142 36.35 130.40 87.76
CA LYS A 142 36.52 128.95 87.54
C LYS A 142 35.19 128.18 87.52
N SER A 143 34.24 128.50 88.39
CA SER A 143 32.90 127.89 88.42
C SER A 143 32.06 128.31 87.22
N LEU A 144 32.17 129.57 86.78
CA LEU A 144 31.54 130.06 85.57
C LEU A 144 32.09 129.34 84.32
N LYS A 145 33.42 129.12 84.26
CA LYS A 145 34.06 128.36 83.16
C LYS A 145 33.57 126.90 83.10
N TYR A 146 33.40 126.24 84.24
CA TYR A 146 32.87 124.87 84.30
C TYR A 146 31.40 124.81 83.86
N LEU A 147 30.55 125.74 84.34
CA LEU A 147 29.17 125.85 83.89
C LEU A 147 29.07 126.13 82.39
N PHE A 148 29.86 127.06 81.86
CA PHE A 148 29.95 127.30 80.41
C PHE A 148 30.41 126.05 79.64
N ASN A 149 31.45 125.35 80.11
CA ASN A 149 31.92 124.12 79.46
C ASN A 149 30.89 122.99 79.50
N SER A 150 30.19 122.81 80.62
CA SER A 150 29.10 121.82 80.73
C SER A 150 27.92 122.19 79.84
N GLN A 151 27.55 123.46 79.77
CA GLN A 151 26.50 123.96 78.88
C GLN A 151 26.90 123.80 77.40
N LEU A 152 28.18 124.01 77.06
CA LEU A 152 28.72 123.74 75.72
C LEU A 152 28.72 122.24 75.41
N GLY A 153 29.09 121.39 76.38
CA GLY A 153 29.04 119.93 76.26
C GLY A 153 27.63 119.42 76.03
N TRP A 154 26.66 119.86 76.83
CA TRP A 154 25.23 119.55 76.63
C TRP A 154 24.74 120.03 75.27
N ARG A 155 25.13 121.22 74.81
CA ARG A 155 24.77 121.72 73.47
C ARG A 155 25.39 120.88 72.35
N GLN A 156 26.63 120.44 72.51
CA GLN A 156 27.30 119.57 71.56
C GLN A 156 26.65 118.18 71.54
N GLU A 157 26.29 117.61 72.69
CA GLU A 157 25.61 116.32 72.78
C GLU A 157 24.19 116.39 72.20
N VAL A 158 23.45 117.46 72.50
CA VAL A 158 22.14 117.72 71.88
C VAL A 158 22.30 117.87 70.36
N GLY A 159 23.33 118.58 69.89
CA GLY A 159 23.65 118.69 68.47
C GLY A 159 23.95 117.32 67.85
N TYR A 160 24.81 116.52 68.48
CA TYR A 160 25.15 115.17 68.02
C TYR A 160 23.92 114.25 67.96
N ARG A 161 23.09 114.25 69.01
CA ARG A 161 21.83 113.49 69.03
C ARG A 161 20.87 113.97 67.93
N HIS A 162 20.80 115.28 67.70
CA HIS A 162 19.99 115.84 66.63
C HIS A 162 20.51 115.42 65.24
N ASP A 163 21.81 115.42 65.02
CA ASP A 163 22.43 114.92 63.79
C ASP A 163 22.20 113.41 63.60
N CYS A 164 22.26 112.61 64.67
CA CYS A 164 21.90 111.19 64.65
C CYS A 164 20.42 110.99 64.27
N MET A 165 19.51 111.76 64.88
CA MET A 165 18.08 111.73 64.53
C MET A 165 17.86 112.13 63.07
N LEU A 166 18.55 113.16 62.59
CA LEU A 166 18.47 113.63 61.21
C LEU A 166 19.00 112.57 60.24
N ASN A 167 20.10 111.90 60.57
CA ASN A 167 20.64 110.78 59.79
C ASN A 167 19.69 109.58 59.78
N MET A 168 19.02 109.26 60.90
CA MET A 168 17.99 108.23 60.95
C MET A 168 16.81 108.60 60.05
N ASP A 169 16.34 109.85 60.09
CA ASP A 169 15.25 110.33 59.22
C ASP A 169 15.62 110.30 57.73
N ILE A 170 16.86 110.66 57.39
CA ILE A 170 17.37 110.56 56.02
C ILE A 170 17.43 109.10 55.58
N ASN A 171 17.98 108.21 56.41
CA ASN A 171 18.07 106.78 56.10
C ASN A 171 16.69 106.14 55.96
N PHE A 172 15.74 106.48 56.85
CA PHE A 172 14.36 106.02 56.76
C PHE A 172 13.69 106.45 55.46
N LYS A 173 13.88 107.71 55.03
CA LYS A 173 13.38 108.18 53.73
C LYS A 173 14.00 107.41 52.56
N ASN A 174 15.32 107.19 52.59
CA ASN A 174 16.02 106.43 51.56
C ASN A 174 15.54 104.96 51.50
N GLU A 175 15.37 104.29 52.65
CA GLU A 175 14.84 102.93 52.73
C GLU A 175 13.39 102.87 52.22
N GLN A 176 12.57 103.85 52.57
CA GLN A 176 11.19 103.95 52.07
C GLN A 176 11.15 104.14 50.55
N GLU A 177 12.04 104.94 49.99
CA GLU A 177 12.18 105.10 48.53
C GLU A 177 12.59 103.80 47.85
N ILE A 178 13.60 103.11 48.39
CA ILE A 178 14.05 101.80 47.88
C ILE A 178 12.92 100.77 47.97
N TYR A 179 12.20 100.73 49.09
CA TYR A 179 11.04 99.87 49.29
C TYR A 179 9.96 100.17 48.25
N ASN A 180 9.55 101.43 48.09
CA ASN A 180 8.55 101.84 47.11
C ASN A 180 8.96 101.48 45.68
N LEU A 181 10.25 101.63 45.33
CA LEU A 181 10.79 101.22 44.04
C LEU A 181 10.74 99.69 43.85
N SER A 182 11.07 98.91 44.88
CA SER A 182 10.98 97.45 44.84
C SER A 182 9.54 96.96 44.69
N VAL A 183 8.58 97.58 45.39
CA VAL A 183 7.15 97.28 45.28
C VAL A 183 6.65 97.60 43.88
N LYS A 184 7.05 98.73 43.30
CA LYS A 184 6.72 99.06 41.90
C LYS A 184 7.22 98.00 40.92
N LYS A 185 8.49 97.58 41.04
CA LYS A 185 9.07 96.51 40.19
C LYS A 185 8.36 95.17 40.38
N TYR A 186 7.99 94.82 41.61
CA TYR A 186 7.22 93.60 41.88
C TYR A 186 5.85 93.66 41.21
N MET A 187 5.14 94.79 41.35
CA MET A 187 3.84 94.98 40.71
C MET A 187 3.94 94.94 39.17
N GLU A 188 5.01 95.45 38.58
CA GLU A 188 5.30 95.32 37.15
C GLU A 188 5.52 93.85 36.74
N GLN A 189 6.28 93.09 37.53
CA GLN A 189 6.51 91.65 37.27
C GLN A 189 5.22 90.84 37.39
N VAL A 190 4.37 91.13 38.38
CA VAL A 190 3.05 90.49 38.51
C VAL A 190 2.20 90.78 37.28
N LYS A 191 2.17 92.03 36.79
CA LYS A 191 1.46 92.37 35.55
C LYS A 191 1.97 91.58 34.34
N TYR A 192 3.29 91.47 34.17
CA TYR A 192 3.85 90.68 33.08
C TYR A 192 3.53 89.19 33.19
N PHE A 193 3.48 88.66 34.42
CA PHE A 193 3.08 87.28 34.66
C PHE A 193 1.60 87.06 34.34
N ASP A 194 0.73 87.97 34.76
CA ASP A 194 -0.70 87.93 34.43
C ASP A 194 -0.93 88.03 32.92
N GLU A 195 -0.21 88.91 32.23
CA GLU A 195 -0.20 89.00 30.76
C GLU A 195 0.23 87.67 30.13
N PHE A 196 1.33 87.08 30.60
CA PHE A 196 1.83 85.78 30.11
C PHE A 196 0.83 84.65 30.31
N VAL A 197 0.21 84.55 31.50
CA VAL A 197 -0.82 83.56 31.80
C VAL A 197 -2.04 83.76 30.90
N SER A 198 -2.43 85.01 30.65
CA SER A 198 -3.55 85.32 29.77
C SER A 198 -3.28 84.93 28.31
N ASP A 199 -2.05 85.14 27.82
CA ASP A 199 -1.65 84.77 26.47
C ASP A 199 -1.51 83.25 26.30
N ASP A 200 -0.99 82.54 27.31
CA ASP A 200 -0.91 81.09 27.29
C ASP A 200 -2.30 80.44 27.37
N TYR A 201 -3.19 80.99 28.21
CA TYR A 201 -4.59 80.58 28.26
C TYR A 201 -5.27 80.78 26.91
N ARG A 202 -5.08 81.94 26.25
CA ARG A 202 -5.59 82.19 24.90
C ARG A 202 -5.07 81.19 23.88
N LYS A 203 -3.76 80.90 23.89
CA LYS A 203 -3.16 79.89 22.99
C LYS A 203 -3.75 78.51 23.23
N SER A 204 -3.83 78.08 24.48
CA SER A 204 -4.44 76.80 24.86
C SER A 204 -5.90 76.72 24.41
N MET A 205 -6.68 77.79 24.59
CA MET A 205 -8.07 77.85 24.15
C MET A 205 -8.20 77.77 22.61
N THR A 206 -7.34 78.46 21.87
CA THR A 206 -7.31 78.34 20.39
C THR A 206 -6.87 76.95 19.92
N CYS A 207 -6.04 76.26 20.69
CA CYS A 207 -5.67 74.88 20.42
C CYS A 207 -6.87 73.96 20.67
N LEU A 208 -7.53 74.11 21.82
CA LEU A 208 -8.72 73.35 22.20
C LEU A 208 -9.85 73.53 21.17
N SER A 209 -10.11 74.75 20.71
CA SER A 209 -11.12 75.00 19.69
C SER A 209 -10.81 74.27 18.37
N LYS A 210 -9.55 74.28 17.94
CA LYS A 210 -9.11 73.51 16.75
C LYS A 210 -9.26 72.01 16.96
N TRP A 211 -8.96 71.49 18.14
CA TRP A 211 -9.18 70.08 18.47
C TRP A 211 -10.66 69.71 18.41
N ASP A 212 -11.54 70.56 18.97
CA ASP A 212 -12.98 70.35 18.91
C ASP A 212 -13.51 70.40 17.48
N GLU A 213 -13.03 71.33 16.65
CA GLU A 213 -13.37 71.40 15.21
C GLU A 213 -12.97 70.11 14.47
N VAL A 214 -11.73 69.63 14.67
CA VAL A 214 -11.24 68.38 14.06
C VAL A 214 -12.03 67.18 14.56
N LYS A 215 -12.32 67.11 15.86
CA LYS A 215 -13.13 66.05 16.47
C LYS A 215 -14.53 66.00 15.85
N LEU A 216 -15.17 67.15 15.68
CA LEU A 216 -16.47 67.25 15.01
C LEU A 216 -16.40 66.81 13.53
N ALA A 217 -15.35 67.19 12.80
CA ALA A 217 -15.15 66.75 11.42
C ALA A 217 -14.95 65.23 11.32
N LEU A 218 -14.17 64.64 12.23
CA LEU A 218 -13.97 63.19 12.29
C LEU A 218 -15.25 62.44 12.64
N TYR A 219 -16.07 62.95 13.56
CA TYR A 219 -17.36 62.33 13.86
C TYR A 219 -18.30 62.34 12.64
N LYS A 220 -18.33 63.43 11.87
CA LYS A 220 -19.11 63.48 10.62
C LYS A 220 -18.64 62.42 9.62
N GLN A 221 -17.33 62.33 9.37
CA GLN A 221 -16.79 61.31 8.45
C GLN A 221 -17.04 59.88 8.92
N ASN A 222 -16.89 59.61 10.23
CA ASN A 222 -17.16 58.29 10.79
C ASN A 222 -18.66 57.93 10.68
N PHE A 223 -19.54 58.90 10.94
CA PHE A 223 -20.98 58.71 10.74
C PHE A 223 -21.29 58.40 9.27
N ASP A 224 -20.71 59.13 8.31
CA ASP A 224 -20.89 58.87 6.88
C ASP A 224 -20.39 57.47 6.50
N LEU A 225 -19.25 57.02 7.02
CA LEU A 225 -18.74 55.67 6.80
C LEU A 225 -19.67 54.60 7.37
N GLN A 226 -20.23 54.81 8.57
CA GLN A 226 -21.23 53.92 9.16
C GLN A 226 -22.51 53.88 8.31
N CYS A 227 -22.99 55.02 7.83
CA CYS A 227 -24.11 55.08 6.90
C CYS A 227 -23.83 54.35 5.58
N MET A 228 -22.62 54.42 5.05
CA MET A 228 -22.24 53.66 3.84
C MET A 228 -22.12 52.16 4.13
N ALA A 229 -21.53 51.76 5.26
CA ALA A 229 -21.42 50.37 5.67
C ALA A 229 -22.79 49.70 5.86
N THR A 230 -23.73 50.40 6.50
CA THR A 230 -25.12 49.93 6.65
C THR A 230 -25.84 49.81 5.31
N LYS A 231 -25.66 50.76 4.39
CA LYS A 231 -26.18 50.64 3.02
C LYS A 231 -25.62 49.42 2.27
N ILE A 232 -24.30 49.20 2.33
CA ILE A 232 -23.65 48.05 1.72
C ILE A 232 -24.19 46.75 2.31
N PHE A 233 -24.33 46.68 3.64
CA PHE A 233 -24.87 45.52 4.33
C PHE A 233 -26.34 45.23 3.93
N ASN A 234 -27.17 46.26 3.84
CA ASN A 234 -28.56 46.10 3.41
C ASN A 234 -28.65 45.60 1.97
N ILE A 235 -27.80 46.12 1.07
CA ILE A 235 -27.73 45.68 -0.33
C ILE A 235 -27.22 44.23 -0.40
N SER A 236 -26.15 43.89 0.31
CA SER A 236 -25.60 42.52 0.29
C SER A 236 -26.58 41.50 0.85
N SER A 237 -27.23 41.82 1.97
CA SER A 237 -28.30 41.00 2.56
C SER A 237 -29.46 40.79 1.58
N SER A 238 -29.89 41.88 0.90
CA SER A 238 -30.93 41.81 -0.13
C SER A 238 -30.51 40.92 -1.31
N ILE A 239 -29.27 41.04 -1.79
CA ILE A 239 -28.73 40.22 -2.88
C ILE A 239 -28.70 38.74 -2.49
N VAL A 240 -28.21 38.40 -1.29
CA VAL A 240 -28.20 37.00 -0.81
C VAL A 240 -29.63 36.45 -0.71
N GLY A 241 -30.57 37.25 -0.18
CA GLY A 241 -31.97 36.85 -0.11
C GLY A 241 -32.65 36.72 -1.48
N LEU A 242 -32.22 37.49 -2.48
CA LEU A 242 -32.68 37.36 -3.86
C LEU A 242 -32.08 36.13 -4.54
N ASP A 243 -30.79 35.86 -4.35
CA ASP A 243 -30.09 34.70 -4.89
C ASP A 243 -30.72 33.39 -4.41
N TYR A 244 -30.96 33.29 -3.10
CA TYR A 244 -31.64 32.14 -2.51
C TYR A 244 -33.04 31.93 -3.11
N ARG A 245 -33.84 33.00 -3.21
CA ARG A 245 -35.19 32.93 -3.80
C ARG A 245 -35.13 32.55 -5.28
N TYR A 246 -34.16 33.07 -6.03
CA TYR A 246 -33.97 32.78 -7.43
C TYR A 246 -33.53 31.32 -7.65
N GLY A 247 -32.58 30.82 -6.86
CA GLY A 247 -32.19 29.41 -6.88
C GLY A 247 -33.36 28.47 -6.54
N LEU A 248 -34.19 28.84 -5.56
CA LEU A 248 -35.42 28.09 -5.25
C LEU A 248 -36.42 28.10 -6.42
N GLN A 249 -36.60 29.25 -7.06
CA GLN A 249 -37.46 29.38 -8.25
C GLN A 249 -36.92 28.58 -9.45
N GLN A 250 -35.61 28.52 -9.66
CA GLN A 250 -35.01 27.67 -10.68
C GLN A 250 -35.28 26.18 -10.39
N LYS A 251 -35.17 25.73 -9.13
CA LYS A 251 -35.51 24.36 -8.73
C LYS A 251 -36.98 24.05 -9.02
N TYR A 252 -37.90 24.94 -8.67
CA TYR A 252 -39.32 24.77 -9.01
C TYR A 252 -39.56 24.82 -10.52
N GLY A 253 -38.87 25.68 -11.26
CA GLY A 253 -38.93 25.72 -12.72
C GLY A 253 -38.48 24.40 -13.36
N ARG A 254 -37.40 23.79 -12.85
CA ARG A 254 -36.93 22.45 -13.25
C ARG A 254 -37.98 21.40 -12.96
N PHE A 255 -38.52 21.39 -11.74
CA PHE A 255 -39.58 20.48 -11.31
C PHE A 255 -40.79 20.52 -12.26
N LEU A 256 -41.31 21.72 -12.53
CA LEU A 256 -42.45 21.91 -13.43
C LEU A 256 -42.12 21.52 -14.88
N TYR A 257 -40.89 21.75 -15.33
CA TYR A 257 -40.45 21.31 -16.65
C TYR A 257 -40.46 19.79 -16.79
N TYR A 258 -39.98 19.03 -15.80
CA TYR A 258 -39.99 17.57 -15.85
C TYR A 258 -41.39 16.96 -15.80
N LEU A 259 -42.30 17.57 -15.03
CA LEU A 259 -43.71 17.18 -15.00
C LEU A 259 -44.45 17.46 -16.31
N SER A 260 -43.99 18.42 -17.11
CA SER A 260 -44.66 18.77 -18.35
C SER A 260 -44.58 17.64 -19.41
N PRO A 261 -45.59 17.50 -20.28
CA PRO A 261 -45.61 16.48 -21.32
C PRO A 261 -44.38 16.53 -22.25
N PRO A 262 -43.83 15.38 -22.70
CA PRO A 262 -42.66 15.35 -23.58
C PRO A 262 -42.84 16.14 -24.89
N SER A 263 -44.06 16.19 -25.42
CA SER A 263 -44.41 16.94 -26.63
C SER A 263 -44.27 18.46 -26.45
N TRP A 264 -44.55 18.98 -25.25
CA TRP A 264 -44.37 20.38 -24.92
C TRP A 264 -42.90 20.71 -24.63
N ARG A 265 -42.18 19.82 -23.95
CA ARG A 265 -40.74 19.94 -23.69
C ARG A 265 -39.92 20.06 -24.99
N PHE A 266 -40.28 19.28 -26.01
CA PHE A 266 -39.59 19.31 -27.29
C PHE A 266 -39.67 20.68 -27.97
N LYS A 267 -40.83 21.36 -27.89
CA LYS A 267 -41.03 22.69 -28.48
C LYS A 267 -40.27 23.79 -27.72
N ASN A 268 -40.11 23.63 -26.41
CA ASN A 268 -39.51 24.63 -25.53
C ASN A 268 -38.10 24.27 -25.03
N ARG A 269 -37.35 23.48 -25.82
CA ARG A 269 -36.01 23.00 -25.44
C ARG A 269 -34.99 24.11 -25.18
N ASN A 270 -35.18 25.29 -25.76
CA ASN A 270 -34.33 26.46 -25.54
C ASN A 270 -34.37 26.96 -24.08
N PHE A 271 -35.50 26.77 -23.39
CA PHE A 271 -35.64 27.03 -21.96
C PHE A 271 -34.83 26.03 -21.12
N ALA A 272 -34.84 24.75 -21.50
CA ALA A 272 -34.07 23.72 -20.80
C ALA A 272 -32.54 23.91 -20.95
N ARG A 273 -32.09 24.42 -22.10
CA ARG A 273 -30.68 24.75 -22.34
C ARG A 273 -30.20 25.97 -21.57
N SER A 274 -31.05 26.99 -21.41
CA SER A 274 -30.69 28.23 -20.71
C SER A 274 -30.60 28.08 -19.19
N ILE A 275 -31.31 27.12 -18.59
CA ILE A 275 -31.32 26.89 -17.13
C ILE A 275 -30.37 25.73 -16.72
N GLU A 276 -29.47 25.31 -17.62
CA GLU A 276 -28.58 24.14 -17.43
C GLU A 276 -29.34 22.86 -17.00
N ILE A 277 -30.62 22.72 -17.37
CA ILE A 277 -31.48 21.61 -16.89
C ILE A 277 -30.99 20.28 -17.44
N GLU A 278 -30.45 20.25 -18.67
CA GLU A 278 -29.92 19.02 -19.28
C GLU A 278 -28.60 18.56 -18.65
N ALA A 279 -27.81 19.45 -18.03
CA ALA A 279 -26.44 19.13 -17.60
C ALA A 279 -26.30 18.73 -16.12
N ARG A 280 -27.16 19.23 -15.23
CA ARG A 280 -27.02 19.00 -13.77
C ARG A 280 -27.93 17.92 -13.18
N GLY A 281 -28.79 17.30 -13.98
CA GLY A 281 -29.76 16.34 -13.46
C GLY A 281 -30.72 16.94 -12.44
N PHE A 282 -31.57 16.10 -11.86
CA PHE A 282 -32.58 16.49 -10.87
C PHE A 282 -32.01 16.46 -9.45
N ASP A 283 -30.92 17.19 -9.22
CA ASP A 283 -30.32 17.28 -7.88
C ASP A 283 -31.01 18.39 -7.07
N PHE A 284 -31.71 18.00 -6.01
CA PHE A 284 -32.15 18.91 -4.94
C PHE A 284 -30.98 19.41 -4.08
N GLY A 285 -29.78 18.87 -4.31
CA GLY A 285 -28.53 19.23 -3.65
C GLY A 285 -28.44 20.75 -3.46
N ILE A 286 -28.35 21.15 -2.20
CA ILE A 286 -27.97 22.49 -1.82
C ILE A 286 -26.58 22.67 -2.44
N SER A 287 -26.42 23.64 -3.33
CA SER A 287 -25.12 24.03 -3.87
C SER A 287 -24.11 24.10 -2.73
N SER A 288 -22.91 23.55 -2.94
CA SER A 288 -21.83 23.43 -1.95
C SER A 288 -21.83 24.54 -0.92
N GLU A 289 -21.76 24.17 0.36
CA GLU A 289 -21.94 25.01 1.56
C GLU A 289 -20.91 26.16 1.72
N GLU A 290 -20.10 26.47 0.71
CA GLU A 290 -18.97 27.41 0.79
C GLU A 290 -18.86 28.36 -0.42
N ASP A 291 -19.98 28.79 -1.00
CA ASP A 291 -19.94 29.92 -1.94
C ASP A 291 -19.78 31.24 -1.14
N THR A 292 -18.52 31.70 -0.99
CA THR A 292 -18.22 33.06 -0.50
C THR A 292 -19.06 34.09 -1.29
N PHE A 293 -19.52 35.19 -0.67
CA PHE A 293 -20.38 36.21 -1.31
C PHE A 293 -19.89 36.67 -2.69
N ASN A 294 -18.58 36.78 -2.89
CA ASN A 294 -17.98 37.15 -4.18
C ASN A 294 -18.24 36.11 -5.29
N VAL A 295 -18.26 34.83 -4.94
CA VAL A 295 -18.57 33.72 -5.85
C VAL A 295 -20.05 33.74 -6.22
N MET A 296 -20.94 33.96 -5.26
CA MET A 296 -22.39 34.15 -5.52
C MET A 296 -22.63 35.35 -6.43
N PHE A 297 -21.97 36.47 -6.15
CA PHE A 297 -22.11 37.69 -6.94
C PHE A 297 -21.62 37.53 -8.39
N GLU A 298 -20.48 36.87 -8.60
CA GLU A 298 -19.98 36.59 -9.95
C GLU A 298 -20.86 35.60 -10.73
N LYS A 299 -21.48 34.63 -10.05
CA LYS A 299 -22.48 33.73 -10.66
C LYS A 299 -23.72 34.50 -11.11
N LEU A 300 -24.31 35.29 -10.20
CA LEU A 300 -25.45 36.16 -10.52
C LEU A 300 -25.16 37.10 -11.69
N LYS A 301 -23.98 37.72 -11.68
CA LYS A 301 -23.54 38.62 -12.74
C LYS A 301 -23.50 37.91 -14.10
N LYS A 302 -22.91 36.71 -14.16
CA LYS A 302 -22.87 35.89 -15.38
C LYS A 302 -24.27 35.51 -15.85
N GLU A 303 -25.17 35.12 -14.94
CA GLU A 303 -26.54 34.73 -15.28
C GLU A 303 -27.42 35.92 -15.75
N CYS A 304 -27.23 37.11 -15.17
CA CYS A 304 -27.92 38.31 -15.63
C CYS A 304 -27.45 38.76 -17.01
N TYR A 305 -26.16 38.58 -17.34
CA TYR A 305 -25.62 38.95 -18.65
C TYR A 305 -25.89 37.90 -19.74
N SER A 306 -26.19 36.64 -19.40
CA SER A 306 -26.44 35.58 -20.38
C SER A 306 -27.79 35.65 -21.11
N GLY A 307 -28.56 36.72 -20.92
CA GLY A 307 -29.86 36.91 -21.58
C GLY A 307 -30.90 35.92 -21.06
N LEU A 308 -31.54 36.27 -19.94
CA LEU A 308 -32.58 35.44 -19.33
C LEU A 308 -33.74 35.23 -20.31
N ILE A 309 -33.96 33.98 -20.72
CA ILE A 309 -35.14 33.59 -21.50
C ILE A 309 -36.33 33.58 -20.54
N LYS A 310 -37.41 34.26 -20.90
CA LYS A 310 -38.64 34.29 -20.10
C LYS A 310 -39.13 32.85 -19.83
N PRO A 311 -39.36 32.47 -18.56
CA PRO A 311 -39.87 31.14 -18.25
C PRO A 311 -41.28 30.97 -18.82
N VAL A 312 -41.40 30.02 -19.74
CA VAL A 312 -42.70 29.56 -20.26
C VAL A 312 -43.08 28.37 -19.40
N LEU A 313 -44.17 28.50 -18.62
CA LEU A 313 -44.69 27.43 -17.79
C LEU A 313 -45.83 26.73 -18.52
N PHE A 314 -45.89 25.40 -18.41
CA PHE A 314 -47.03 24.62 -18.89
C PHE A 314 -48.22 24.70 -17.91
N PHE A 315 -47.92 24.74 -16.61
CA PHE A 315 -48.92 24.81 -15.55
C PHE A 315 -49.15 26.25 -15.12
N HIS A 316 -50.41 26.69 -15.16
CA HIS A 316 -50.81 28.02 -14.70
C HIS A 316 -51.51 27.96 -13.33
N HIS A 317 -52.11 26.81 -12.99
CA HIS A 317 -52.81 26.62 -11.72
C HIS A 317 -52.26 25.41 -10.96
N PRO A 318 -52.18 25.48 -9.62
CA PRO A 318 -51.69 24.36 -8.81
C PRO A 318 -52.60 23.13 -8.89
N ALA A 319 -53.88 23.31 -9.21
CA ALA A 319 -54.83 22.23 -9.44
C ALA A 319 -54.38 21.28 -10.56
N ASP A 320 -53.72 21.79 -11.60
CA ASP A 320 -53.24 20.99 -12.73
C ASP A 320 -52.15 19.99 -12.28
N ILE A 321 -51.33 20.39 -11.30
CA ILE A 321 -50.29 19.53 -10.72
C ILE A 321 -50.93 18.45 -9.85
N MET A 322 -51.97 18.80 -9.09
CA MET A 322 -52.71 17.83 -8.28
C MET A 322 -53.35 16.75 -9.15
N GLN A 323 -53.95 17.13 -10.29
CA GLN A 323 -54.49 16.16 -11.26
C GLN A 323 -53.44 15.18 -11.79
N ILE A 324 -52.21 15.65 -12.01
CA ILE A 324 -51.10 14.77 -12.41
C ILE A 324 -50.76 13.80 -11.29
N PHE A 325 -50.67 14.27 -10.05
CA PHE A 325 -50.40 13.40 -8.90
C PHE A 325 -51.51 12.38 -8.67
N ASP A 326 -52.78 12.79 -8.76
CA ASP A 326 -53.93 11.89 -8.69
C ASP A 326 -53.85 10.84 -9.83
N GLY A 327 -53.46 11.26 -11.03
CA GLY A 327 -53.24 10.36 -12.16
C GLY A 327 -52.10 9.37 -11.93
N ILE A 328 -50.98 9.81 -11.35
CA ILE A 328 -49.85 8.95 -10.98
C ILE A 328 -50.26 7.96 -9.88
N GLU A 329 -51.00 8.43 -8.87
CA GLU A 329 -51.53 7.58 -7.80
C GLU A 329 -52.45 6.50 -8.37
N GLN A 330 -53.37 6.86 -9.26
CA GLN A 330 -54.25 5.90 -9.94
C GLN A 330 -53.45 4.90 -10.79
N GLN A 331 -52.42 5.34 -11.51
CA GLN A 331 -51.54 4.45 -12.28
C GLN A 331 -50.79 3.48 -11.36
N HIS A 332 -50.26 3.96 -10.24
CA HIS A 332 -49.59 3.13 -9.25
C HIS A 332 -50.55 2.14 -8.59
N LEU A 333 -51.77 2.57 -8.27
CA LEU A 333 -52.81 1.70 -7.73
C LEU A 333 -53.21 0.61 -8.72
N HIS A 334 -53.38 0.98 -10.00
CA HIS A 334 -53.66 0.04 -11.08
C HIS A 334 -52.51 -0.96 -11.24
N HIS A 335 -51.25 -0.49 -11.28
CA HIS A 335 -50.08 -1.36 -11.32
C HIS A 335 -50.02 -2.31 -10.13
N PHE A 336 -50.24 -1.80 -8.91
CA PHE A 336 -50.26 -2.61 -7.70
C PHE A 336 -51.36 -3.68 -7.74
N THR A 337 -52.55 -3.32 -8.23
CA THR A 337 -53.66 -4.26 -8.43
C THR A 337 -53.27 -5.39 -9.38
N HIS A 338 -52.61 -5.08 -10.50
CA HIS A 338 -52.09 -6.08 -11.43
C HIS A 338 -51.01 -6.97 -10.79
N VAL A 339 -50.09 -6.38 -10.03
CA VAL A 339 -49.05 -7.15 -9.33
C VAL A 339 -49.67 -8.10 -8.30
N VAL A 340 -50.66 -7.64 -7.54
CA VAL A 340 -51.39 -8.47 -6.57
C VAL A 340 -52.17 -9.59 -7.28
N ALA A 341 -52.84 -9.30 -8.39
CA ALA A 341 -53.55 -10.31 -9.18
C ALA A 341 -52.61 -11.35 -9.82
N LEU A 342 -51.42 -10.93 -10.26
CA LEU A 342 -50.42 -11.82 -10.86
C LEU A 342 -49.61 -12.62 -9.84
N ALA A 343 -49.53 -12.16 -8.59
CA ALA A 343 -48.80 -12.84 -7.52
C ALA A 343 -49.19 -14.32 -7.29
N PRO A 344 -50.48 -14.71 -7.21
CA PRO A 344 -50.87 -16.12 -7.09
C PRO A 344 -50.49 -16.93 -8.31
N HIS A 345 -50.63 -16.40 -9.53
CA HIS A 345 -50.20 -17.07 -10.76
C HIS A 345 -48.68 -17.29 -10.79
N SER A 346 -47.90 -16.30 -10.37
CA SER A 346 -46.44 -16.43 -10.20
C SER A 346 -46.09 -17.51 -9.19
N LYS A 347 -46.80 -17.59 -8.05
CA LYS A 347 -46.63 -18.65 -7.06
C LYS A 347 -46.98 -20.03 -7.63
N HIS A 348 -48.07 -20.15 -8.40
CA HIS A 348 -48.47 -21.41 -9.04
C HIS A 348 -47.45 -21.84 -10.10
N LEU A 349 -46.99 -20.92 -10.94
CA LEU A 349 -45.96 -21.18 -11.94
C LEU A 349 -44.65 -21.63 -11.31
N LYS A 350 -44.22 -20.98 -10.21
CA LYS A 350 -43.03 -21.42 -9.44
C LYS A 350 -43.20 -22.82 -8.86
N LYS A 351 -44.39 -23.18 -8.38
CA LYS A 351 -44.70 -24.55 -7.93
C LYS A 351 -44.66 -25.54 -9.09
N GLY A 352 -45.28 -25.21 -10.22
CA GLY A 352 -45.26 -26.03 -11.43
C GLY A 352 -43.84 -26.29 -11.94
N ILE A 353 -42.98 -25.28 -11.98
CA ILE A 353 -41.56 -25.43 -12.34
C ILE A 353 -40.85 -26.40 -11.40
N LYS A 354 -41.11 -26.33 -10.08
CA LYS A 354 -40.52 -27.28 -9.12
C LYS A 354 -40.97 -28.72 -9.41
N LEU A 355 -42.29 -28.93 -9.58
CA LEU A 355 -42.83 -30.24 -9.93
C LEU A 355 -42.22 -30.81 -11.22
N PHE A 356 -42.09 -29.99 -12.27
CA PHE A 356 -41.45 -30.42 -13.51
C PHE A 356 -39.97 -30.79 -13.32
N LYS A 357 -39.23 -30.02 -12.51
CA LYS A 357 -37.84 -30.38 -12.18
C LYS A 357 -37.76 -31.73 -11.47
N ASP A 358 -38.68 -31.99 -10.55
CA ASP A 358 -38.72 -33.25 -9.80
C ASP A 358 -39.08 -34.43 -10.72
N ILE A 359 -40.03 -34.25 -11.64
CA ILE A 359 -40.39 -35.26 -12.66
C ILE A 359 -39.21 -35.55 -13.58
N ILE A 360 -38.52 -34.52 -14.09
CA ILE A 360 -37.34 -34.68 -14.95
C ILE A 360 -36.22 -35.42 -14.20
N ALA A 361 -36.00 -35.09 -12.92
CA ALA A 361 -35.03 -35.79 -12.10
C ALA A 361 -35.40 -37.29 -11.93
N LEU A 362 -36.67 -37.60 -11.71
CA LEU A 362 -37.14 -38.98 -11.62
C LEU A 362 -36.98 -39.73 -12.94
N GLU A 363 -37.40 -39.14 -14.07
CA GLU A 363 -37.26 -39.75 -15.40
C GLU A 363 -35.79 -39.99 -15.77
N SER A 364 -34.91 -39.02 -15.50
CA SER A 364 -33.47 -39.18 -15.74
C SER A 364 -32.87 -40.31 -14.91
N ALA A 365 -33.27 -40.46 -13.63
CA ALA A 365 -32.89 -41.61 -12.82
C ALA A 365 -33.43 -42.93 -13.39
N GLY A 366 -34.67 -42.92 -13.90
CA GLY A 366 -35.29 -44.05 -14.57
C GLY A 366 -34.51 -44.48 -15.82
N ILE A 367 -34.16 -43.53 -16.70
CA ILE A 367 -33.35 -43.77 -17.90
C ILE A 367 -31.97 -44.32 -17.53
N LEU A 368 -31.31 -43.77 -16.51
CA LEU A 368 -30.02 -44.27 -16.04
C LEU A 368 -30.11 -45.72 -15.54
N ASN A 369 -31.20 -46.07 -14.85
CA ASN A 369 -31.43 -47.45 -14.42
C ASN A 369 -31.65 -48.39 -15.60
N VAL A 370 -32.42 -47.99 -16.61
CA VAL A 370 -32.61 -48.76 -17.85
C VAL A 370 -31.29 -48.93 -18.60
N ILE A 371 -30.46 -47.88 -18.70
CA ILE A 371 -29.12 -47.97 -19.31
C ILE A 371 -28.24 -48.97 -18.54
N LYS A 372 -28.28 -48.96 -17.20
CA LYS A 372 -27.54 -49.93 -16.37
C LYS A 372 -28.02 -51.35 -16.62
N GLN A 373 -29.33 -51.57 -16.71
CA GLN A 373 -29.90 -52.88 -17.04
C GLN A 373 -29.41 -53.37 -18.41
N PHE A 374 -29.45 -52.52 -19.43
CA PHE A 374 -28.94 -52.87 -20.76
C PHE A 374 -27.45 -53.16 -20.77
N LYS A 375 -26.63 -52.38 -20.04
CA LYS A 375 -25.20 -52.67 -19.91
C LYS A 375 -24.93 -54.04 -19.29
N ASN A 376 -25.68 -54.39 -18.23
CA ASN A 376 -25.54 -55.69 -17.58
C ASN A 376 -25.97 -56.83 -18.53
N LEU A 377 -27.08 -56.67 -19.26
CA LEU A 377 -27.51 -57.66 -20.24
C LEU A 377 -26.49 -57.84 -21.37
N LEU A 378 -25.92 -56.74 -21.86
CA LEU A 378 -24.90 -56.75 -22.89
C LEU A 378 -23.65 -57.49 -22.40
N GLN A 379 -23.17 -57.18 -21.19
CA GLN A 379 -22.04 -57.86 -20.58
C GLN A 379 -22.29 -59.36 -20.41
N LEU A 380 -23.48 -59.76 -19.94
CA LEU A 380 -23.86 -61.18 -19.85
C LEU A 380 -23.88 -61.85 -21.23
N SER A 381 -24.34 -61.16 -22.27
CA SER A 381 -24.36 -61.70 -23.63
C SER A 381 -22.95 -61.84 -24.22
N GLU A 382 -22.04 -60.91 -23.92
CA GLU A 382 -20.63 -60.98 -24.30
C GLU A 382 -19.91 -62.12 -23.58
N ASP A 383 -20.17 -62.30 -22.29
CA ASP A 383 -19.66 -63.42 -21.50
C ASP A 383 -20.16 -64.76 -22.07
N GLN A 384 -21.46 -64.87 -22.36
CA GLN A 384 -22.03 -66.07 -22.99
C GLN A 384 -21.42 -66.34 -24.37
N ARG A 385 -21.22 -65.30 -25.17
CA ARG A 385 -20.54 -65.42 -26.46
C ARG A 385 -19.12 -65.95 -26.29
N SER A 386 -18.33 -65.38 -25.38
CA SER A 386 -16.97 -65.84 -25.12
C SER A 386 -16.91 -67.30 -24.65
N GLN A 387 -17.87 -67.71 -23.81
CA GLN A 387 -17.98 -69.10 -23.35
C GLN A 387 -18.35 -70.06 -24.49
N LEU A 388 -19.28 -69.67 -25.36
CA LEU A 388 -19.66 -70.48 -26.52
C LEU A 388 -18.51 -70.57 -27.53
N GLU A 389 -17.81 -69.48 -27.76
CA GLU A 389 -16.62 -69.43 -28.62
C GLU A 389 -15.52 -70.34 -28.08
N ALA A 390 -15.22 -70.27 -26.77
CA ALA A 390 -14.27 -71.17 -26.13
C ALA A 390 -14.70 -72.65 -26.22
N LYS A 391 -16.00 -72.95 -26.02
CA LYS A 391 -16.53 -74.31 -26.20
C LYS A 391 -16.42 -74.79 -27.64
N PHE A 392 -16.74 -73.92 -28.61
CA PHE A 392 -16.65 -74.23 -30.03
C PHE A 392 -15.21 -74.54 -30.45
N PHE A 393 -14.24 -73.70 -30.07
CA PHE A 393 -12.84 -73.96 -30.34
C PHE A 393 -12.31 -75.20 -29.61
N LYS A 394 -12.79 -75.49 -28.40
CA LYS A 394 -12.48 -76.75 -27.70
C LYS A 394 -12.99 -77.97 -28.46
N ILE A 395 -14.19 -77.90 -29.04
CA ILE A 395 -14.75 -79.00 -29.84
C ILE A 395 -13.95 -79.19 -31.14
N ILE A 396 -13.63 -78.10 -31.84
CA ILE A 396 -12.86 -78.17 -33.09
C ILE A 396 -11.44 -78.68 -32.84
N ASN A 397 -10.70 -78.04 -31.94
CA ASN A 397 -9.28 -78.34 -31.73
C ASN A 397 -9.05 -79.60 -30.88
N GLY A 398 -10.04 -80.00 -30.07
CA GLY A 398 -10.01 -81.25 -29.32
C GLY A 398 -10.67 -82.37 -30.10
N LEU A 399 -11.97 -82.58 -29.84
CA LEU A 399 -12.69 -83.78 -30.29
C LEU A 399 -12.69 -83.98 -31.81
N PHE A 400 -12.91 -82.92 -32.60
CA PHE A 400 -12.94 -83.05 -34.06
C PHE A 400 -11.55 -83.27 -34.65
N TYR A 401 -10.55 -82.50 -34.21
CA TYR A 401 -9.18 -82.69 -34.66
C TYR A 401 -8.64 -84.07 -34.25
N GLU A 402 -8.86 -84.51 -33.01
CA GLU A 402 -8.43 -85.84 -32.56
C GLU A 402 -9.13 -86.99 -33.32
N SER A 403 -10.40 -86.84 -33.67
CA SER A 403 -11.17 -87.90 -34.34
C SER A 403 -11.03 -87.93 -35.86
N VAL A 404 -10.85 -86.79 -36.52
CA VAL A 404 -10.84 -86.70 -38.00
C VAL A 404 -9.49 -86.21 -38.52
N GLY A 405 -8.86 -85.28 -37.81
CA GLY A 405 -7.63 -84.60 -38.23
C GLY A 405 -6.34 -85.22 -37.69
N ALA A 406 -6.41 -86.15 -36.74
CA ALA A 406 -5.24 -86.78 -36.15
C ALA A 406 -4.47 -87.54 -37.22
N LEU A 407 -3.15 -87.43 -37.16
CA LEU A 407 -2.26 -88.02 -38.15
C LEU A 407 -2.49 -89.53 -38.31
N ASP A 408 -2.84 -90.22 -37.22
CA ASP A 408 -3.05 -91.67 -37.23
C ASP A 408 -4.38 -92.07 -37.88
N VAL A 409 -5.43 -91.26 -37.74
CA VAL A 409 -6.71 -91.51 -38.43
C VAL A 409 -6.56 -91.23 -39.92
N LEU A 410 -5.83 -90.17 -40.29
CA LEU A 410 -5.51 -89.88 -41.69
C LEU A 410 -4.67 -90.99 -42.32
N LYS A 411 -3.63 -91.49 -41.60
CA LYS A 411 -2.86 -92.66 -42.03
C LYS A 411 -3.75 -93.88 -42.24
N LEU A 412 -4.59 -94.22 -41.26
CA LEU A 412 -5.52 -95.36 -41.36
C LEU A 412 -6.44 -95.22 -42.58
N LYS A 413 -7.01 -94.03 -42.80
CA LYS A 413 -7.84 -93.74 -43.98
C LYS A 413 -7.05 -93.98 -45.27
N THR A 414 -5.84 -93.44 -45.39
CA THR A 414 -5.01 -93.66 -46.58
C THR A 414 -4.65 -95.14 -46.81
N HIS A 415 -4.38 -95.90 -45.74
CA HIS A 415 -4.12 -97.33 -45.84
C HIS A 415 -5.35 -98.12 -46.27
N LEU A 416 -6.53 -97.82 -45.73
CA LEU A 416 -7.79 -98.45 -46.12
C LEU A 416 -8.17 -98.11 -47.56
N GLU A 417 -8.00 -96.85 -47.98
CA GLU A 417 -8.19 -96.44 -49.38
C GLU A 417 -7.25 -97.20 -50.32
N PHE A 418 -5.97 -97.36 -49.94
CA PHE A 418 -5.01 -98.15 -50.70
C PHE A 418 -5.41 -99.62 -50.81
N CYS A 419 -5.81 -100.26 -49.70
CA CYS A 419 -6.27 -101.64 -49.71
C CYS A 419 -7.55 -101.81 -50.55
N TYR A 420 -8.50 -100.88 -50.45
CA TYR A 420 -9.72 -100.88 -51.25
C TYR A 420 -9.42 -100.75 -52.74
N GLU A 421 -8.54 -99.83 -53.12
CA GLU A 421 -8.09 -99.67 -54.51
C GLU A 421 -7.43 -100.94 -55.04
N LYS A 422 -6.66 -101.67 -54.24
CA LYS A 422 -6.05 -102.94 -54.67
C LYS A 422 -7.05 -104.08 -54.84
N VAL A 423 -8.08 -104.14 -54.01
CA VAL A 423 -9.07 -105.23 -54.05
C VAL A 423 -10.10 -105.01 -55.15
N TYR A 424 -10.57 -103.78 -55.32
CA TYR A 424 -11.63 -103.43 -56.28
C TYR A 424 -11.12 -102.78 -57.59
N ASN A 425 -9.86 -102.36 -57.65
CA ASN A 425 -9.27 -101.55 -58.75
C ASN A 425 -9.96 -100.20 -58.99
N GLU A 426 -10.75 -99.74 -58.03
CA GLU A 426 -11.49 -98.48 -58.05
C GLU A 426 -11.13 -97.66 -56.82
N LYS A 427 -11.01 -96.34 -56.98
CA LYS A 427 -10.83 -95.43 -55.85
C LYS A 427 -12.17 -95.24 -55.13
N PRO A 428 -12.23 -95.36 -53.80
CA PRO A 428 -13.46 -95.13 -53.06
C PRO A 428 -13.79 -93.62 -53.07
N ILE A 429 -14.64 -93.20 -53.99
CA ILE A 429 -15.10 -91.81 -54.04
C ILE A 429 -16.23 -91.66 -53.01
N ASN A 430 -16.03 -90.78 -52.02
CA ASN A 430 -17.02 -90.38 -51.01
C ASN A 430 -17.50 -91.49 -50.04
N MET A 431 -16.71 -92.53 -49.81
CA MET A 431 -17.03 -93.56 -48.81
C MET A 431 -16.42 -93.20 -47.44
N ASP A 432 -17.21 -93.37 -46.38
CA ASP A 432 -16.75 -93.20 -44.99
C ASP A 432 -15.75 -94.31 -44.60
N ILE A 433 -14.83 -94.02 -43.68
CA ILE A 433 -13.77 -94.95 -43.22
C ILE A 433 -14.37 -96.28 -42.75
N VAL A 434 -15.50 -96.23 -42.04
CA VAL A 434 -16.18 -97.44 -41.56
C VAL A 434 -16.79 -98.23 -42.72
N SER A 435 -17.29 -97.54 -43.75
CA SER A 435 -17.89 -98.19 -44.92
C SER A 435 -16.85 -98.83 -45.84
N THR A 436 -15.68 -98.21 -46.01
CA THR A 436 -14.55 -98.81 -46.77
C THR A 436 -14.00 -100.04 -46.04
N ALA A 437 -13.85 -99.97 -44.71
CA ALA A 437 -13.44 -101.09 -43.90
C ALA A 437 -14.42 -102.27 -43.96
N LYS A 438 -15.73 -102.01 -43.83
CA LYS A 438 -16.77 -103.05 -43.93
C LYS A 438 -16.82 -103.70 -45.31
N ALA A 439 -16.68 -102.93 -46.39
CA ALA A 439 -16.65 -103.50 -47.73
C ALA A 439 -15.44 -104.44 -47.91
N LEU A 440 -14.27 -104.05 -47.40
CA LEU A 440 -13.09 -104.93 -47.39
C LEU A 440 -13.31 -106.18 -46.52
N GLU A 441 -13.94 -106.02 -45.35
CA GLU A 441 -14.29 -107.13 -44.46
C GLU A 441 -15.27 -108.08 -45.14
N ASP A 442 -16.31 -107.59 -45.81
CA ASP A 442 -17.27 -108.40 -46.54
C ASP A 442 -16.60 -109.19 -47.67
N VAL A 443 -15.65 -108.59 -48.40
CA VAL A 443 -14.86 -109.33 -49.41
C VAL A 443 -14.00 -110.39 -48.76
N TYR A 444 -13.36 -110.09 -47.64
CA TYR A 444 -12.56 -111.06 -46.92
C TYR A 444 -13.42 -112.22 -46.39
N MET A 445 -14.61 -111.91 -45.86
CA MET A 445 -15.57 -112.89 -45.36
C MET A 445 -16.16 -113.73 -46.50
N ASP A 446 -16.44 -113.14 -47.65
CA ASP A 446 -16.87 -113.89 -48.83
C ASP A 446 -15.73 -114.73 -49.42
N TYR A 447 -14.49 -114.24 -49.40
CA TYR A 447 -13.32 -115.01 -49.82
C TYR A 447 -13.09 -116.21 -48.89
N SER A 448 -13.17 -116.03 -47.57
CA SER A 448 -13.05 -117.12 -46.60
C SER A 448 -14.21 -118.11 -46.71
N ARG A 449 -15.47 -117.65 -46.85
CA ARG A 449 -16.61 -118.54 -47.15
C ARG A 449 -16.39 -119.33 -48.44
N ARG A 450 -15.84 -118.71 -49.48
CA ARG A 450 -15.51 -119.40 -50.74
C ARG A 450 -14.43 -120.45 -50.53
N LEU A 451 -13.43 -120.20 -49.68
CA LEU A 451 -12.42 -121.18 -49.30
C LEU A 451 -13.02 -122.33 -48.49
N ASP A 452 -13.87 -122.05 -47.51
CA ASP A 452 -14.54 -123.07 -46.69
C ASP A 452 -15.52 -123.93 -47.50
N ALA A 453 -16.19 -123.34 -48.48
CA ALA A 453 -17.09 -124.05 -49.40
C ALA A 453 -16.36 -124.97 -50.39
N VAL A 454 -15.01 -124.95 -50.45
CA VAL A 454 -14.24 -125.89 -51.25
C VAL A 454 -14.27 -127.26 -50.56
N THR A 455 -15.16 -128.13 -51.03
CA THR A 455 -15.25 -129.52 -50.56
C THR A 455 -13.99 -130.31 -50.89
N GLY A 456 -13.67 -131.29 -50.04
CA GLY A 456 -12.51 -132.17 -50.20
C GLY A 456 -12.41 -132.82 -51.59
N ASP A 457 -13.54 -133.07 -52.26
CA ASP A 457 -13.58 -133.65 -53.60
C ASP A 457 -13.06 -132.69 -54.68
N LYS A 458 -13.33 -131.38 -54.57
CA LYS A 458 -12.76 -130.37 -55.48
C LYS A 458 -11.26 -130.22 -55.25
N ILE A 459 -10.81 -130.28 -53.99
CA ILE A 459 -9.39 -130.28 -53.63
C ILE A 459 -8.71 -131.54 -54.18
N GLN A 460 -9.31 -132.72 -54.04
CA GLN A 460 -8.80 -133.96 -54.59
C GLN A 460 -8.80 -133.96 -56.12
N ALA A 461 -9.81 -133.37 -56.77
CA ALA A 461 -9.84 -133.21 -58.23
C ALA A 461 -8.75 -132.25 -58.71
N ALA A 462 -8.53 -131.13 -58.01
CA ALA A 462 -7.44 -130.19 -58.29
C ALA A 462 -6.07 -130.83 -58.03
N MET A 463 -5.89 -131.56 -56.93
CA MET A 463 -4.69 -132.36 -56.65
C MET A 463 -4.47 -133.44 -57.71
N ALA A 464 -5.53 -134.11 -58.16
CA ALA A 464 -5.43 -135.10 -59.23
C ALA A 464 -5.09 -134.47 -60.59
N GLN A 465 -5.61 -133.27 -60.90
CA GLN A 465 -5.21 -132.49 -62.07
C GLN A 465 -3.76 -132.02 -61.98
N TYR A 466 -3.32 -131.58 -60.79
CA TYR A 466 -1.93 -131.22 -60.52
C TYR A 466 -1.01 -132.43 -60.69
N VAL A 467 -1.35 -133.58 -60.10
CA VAL A 467 -0.62 -134.84 -60.27
C VAL A 467 -0.63 -135.29 -61.75
N LYS A 468 -1.71 -135.06 -62.50
CA LYS A 468 -1.77 -135.34 -63.95
C LYS A 468 -0.89 -134.39 -64.75
N SER A 469 -0.83 -133.11 -64.41
CA SER A 469 0.03 -132.12 -65.07
C SER A 469 1.50 -132.39 -64.77
N GLU A 470 1.84 -132.71 -63.51
CA GLU A 470 3.12 -133.26 -63.07
C GLU A 470 3.50 -134.52 -63.86
N LYS A 471 2.59 -135.50 -63.97
CA LYS A 471 2.81 -136.71 -64.80
C LYS A 471 3.02 -136.40 -66.28
N LYS A 472 2.32 -135.40 -66.84
CA LYS A 472 2.55 -134.93 -68.22
C LYS A 472 3.94 -134.29 -68.36
N LYS A 473 4.36 -133.45 -67.41
CA LYS A 473 5.72 -132.90 -67.34
C LYS A 473 6.76 -134.02 -67.27
N PHE A 474 6.55 -135.02 -66.42
CA PHE A 474 7.42 -136.19 -66.29
C PHE A 474 7.50 -137.04 -67.56
N ARG A 475 6.37 -137.24 -68.27
CA ARG A 475 6.35 -137.95 -69.56
C ARG A 475 7.09 -137.19 -70.65
N ARG A 476 6.90 -135.87 -70.75
CA ARG A 476 7.66 -135.00 -71.67
C ARG A 476 9.15 -135.09 -71.38
N ALA A 477 9.55 -135.02 -70.11
CA ALA A 477 10.94 -135.22 -69.69
C ALA A 477 11.48 -136.61 -70.10
N LYS A 478 10.68 -137.69 -69.97
CA LYS A 478 11.08 -139.05 -70.36
C LYS A 478 11.22 -139.23 -71.87
N VAL A 479 10.38 -138.58 -72.68
CA VAL A 479 10.49 -138.58 -74.16
C VAL A 479 11.72 -137.79 -74.59
N ALA A 480 11.91 -136.58 -74.07
CA ALA A 480 13.12 -135.78 -74.30
C ALA A 480 14.39 -136.55 -73.92
N ALA A 481 14.38 -137.31 -72.81
CA ALA A 481 15.51 -138.16 -72.42
C ALA A 481 15.77 -139.32 -73.40
N ARG A 482 14.75 -139.85 -74.09
CA ARG A 482 14.94 -140.87 -75.13
C ARG A 482 15.48 -140.28 -76.43
N GLU A 483 14.96 -139.11 -76.82
CA GLU A 483 15.46 -138.34 -77.96
C GLU A 483 16.93 -137.97 -77.73
N LEU A 484 17.28 -137.46 -76.54
CA LEU A 484 18.68 -137.21 -76.16
C LEU A 484 19.56 -138.46 -76.27
N ARG A 485 19.10 -139.63 -75.80
CA ARG A 485 19.85 -140.89 -75.97
C ARG A 485 20.00 -141.31 -77.43
N GLN A 486 19.04 -140.98 -78.30
CA GLN A 486 19.16 -141.21 -79.74
C GLN A 486 20.14 -140.23 -80.37
N PHE A 487 20.10 -138.95 -79.99
CA PHE A 487 21.10 -137.95 -80.36
C PHE A 487 22.51 -138.37 -79.93
N GLU A 488 22.72 -138.81 -78.69
CA GLU A 488 24.02 -139.30 -78.22
C GLU A 488 24.50 -140.55 -78.99
N ARG A 489 23.59 -141.43 -79.43
CA ARG A 489 23.94 -142.59 -80.27
C ARG A 489 24.34 -142.15 -81.67
N LEU A 490 23.60 -141.22 -82.26
CA LEU A 490 23.93 -140.64 -83.56
C LEU A 490 25.25 -139.87 -83.49
N GLU A 491 25.48 -139.11 -82.42
CA GLU A 491 26.73 -138.40 -82.15
C GLU A 491 27.88 -139.40 -82.02
N ARG A 492 27.73 -140.47 -81.22
CA ARG A 492 28.75 -141.54 -81.13
C ARG A 492 28.97 -142.26 -82.47
N ALA A 493 27.92 -142.44 -83.28
CA ALA A 493 28.02 -143.05 -84.60
C ALA A 493 28.70 -142.13 -85.63
N LEU A 494 28.41 -140.83 -85.60
CA LEU A 494 29.09 -139.79 -86.39
C LEU A 494 30.56 -139.69 -86.00
N LEU A 495 30.86 -139.60 -84.70
CA LEU A 495 32.22 -139.61 -84.18
C LEU A 495 32.97 -140.89 -84.57
N ARG A 496 32.27 -142.04 -84.69
CA ARG A 496 32.84 -143.32 -85.15
C ARG A 496 32.99 -143.41 -86.68
N ALA A 497 32.08 -142.80 -87.46
CA ALA A 497 32.14 -142.77 -88.92
C ALA A 497 33.20 -141.81 -89.45
N HIS A 498 33.46 -140.72 -88.72
CA HIS A 498 34.58 -139.81 -88.97
C HIS A 498 35.91 -140.29 -88.37
N ALA A 499 35.93 -141.40 -87.61
CA ALA A 499 37.17 -141.97 -87.08
C ALA A 499 37.85 -142.87 -88.13
N PRO A 500 39.06 -142.50 -88.61
CA PRO A 500 39.76 -143.22 -89.67
C PRO A 500 40.27 -144.59 -89.23
N ILE A 501 40.41 -145.45 -90.24
CA ILE A 501 40.39 -146.90 -90.19
C ILE A 501 41.32 -147.49 -89.12
N ALA A 502 40.72 -148.34 -88.29
CA ALA A 502 41.39 -149.46 -87.67
C ALA A 502 42.01 -150.35 -88.77
N SER A 503 43.29 -150.14 -89.03
CA SER A 503 44.27 -151.22 -89.03
C SER A 503 44.40 -151.73 -87.60
N ASN A 504 44.29 -153.05 -87.43
CA ASN A 504 44.67 -153.83 -86.26
C ASN A 504 44.03 -153.49 -84.90
N ALA A 505 43.22 -154.48 -84.50
CA ALA A 505 43.40 -155.24 -83.28
C ALA A 505 42.84 -154.69 -81.97
N SER A 506 42.10 -155.58 -81.31
CA SER A 506 42.14 -155.80 -79.86
C SER A 506 41.53 -154.68 -79.00
N SER A 507 40.86 -154.89 -77.88
CA SER A 507 40.47 -156.09 -77.16
C SER A 507 39.68 -155.61 -75.91
N TYR A 508 39.10 -156.59 -75.23
CA TYR A 508 38.65 -156.55 -73.83
C TYR A 508 37.40 -155.73 -73.48
N ARG A 509 36.29 -156.48 -73.52
CA ARG A 509 35.19 -156.36 -72.56
C ARG A 509 35.76 -156.42 -71.13
N TYR A 510 35.42 -155.43 -70.30
CA TYR A 510 35.42 -155.61 -68.85
C TYR A 510 33.98 -155.81 -68.36
N ILE A 511 33.75 -156.99 -67.83
CA ILE A 511 32.60 -157.37 -67.01
C ILE A 511 32.89 -156.83 -65.61
N VAL A 512 32.01 -156.02 -65.03
CA VAL A 512 32.03 -155.77 -63.58
C VAL A 512 30.62 -155.86 -62.99
N ASN A 513 30.41 -157.05 -62.45
CA ASN A 513 29.60 -157.53 -61.32
C ASN A 513 28.63 -156.59 -60.58
N ARG A 514 27.46 -157.21 -60.29
CA ARG A 514 26.51 -156.84 -59.23
C ARG A 514 27.06 -157.21 -57.84
N SER A 515 26.57 -156.48 -56.83
CA SER A 515 26.70 -156.58 -55.36
C SER A 515 27.47 -155.37 -54.80
N SER A 516 27.16 -154.76 -53.65
CA SER A 516 26.41 -155.17 -52.46
C SER A 516 26.02 -153.94 -51.61
N GLN A 517 24.95 -154.12 -50.82
CA GLN A 517 24.71 -153.65 -49.45
C GLN A 517 24.66 -152.16 -49.02
N ARG A 518 23.55 -151.91 -48.30
CA ARG A 518 23.22 -150.84 -47.34
C ARG A 518 24.38 -150.40 -46.44
N LYS A 519 24.39 -149.09 -46.11
CA LYS A 519 24.65 -148.60 -44.75
C LYS A 519 23.68 -147.46 -44.39
N LEU A 520 23.34 -147.40 -43.11
CA LEU A 520 22.44 -146.46 -42.46
C LEU A 520 23.22 -145.56 -41.49
N PHE A 521 22.81 -144.28 -41.43
CA PHE A 521 23.00 -143.22 -40.40
C PHE A 521 24.41 -142.65 -40.17
N PRO A 522 24.61 -141.43 -39.56
CA PRO A 522 23.70 -140.64 -38.69
C PRO A 522 23.74 -139.07 -38.80
N LYS A 523 23.02 -138.40 -37.88
CA LYS A 523 22.89 -136.93 -37.65
C LYS A 523 24.17 -136.25 -37.12
N LEU A 524 24.24 -134.92 -37.33
CA LEU A 524 24.54 -133.80 -36.39
C LEU A 524 25.62 -132.78 -36.82
N LYS A 525 25.22 -131.50 -36.70
CA LYS A 525 25.94 -130.28 -36.27
C LYS A 525 26.56 -129.29 -37.29
N TYR A 526 26.09 -128.05 -37.13
CA TYR A 526 26.76 -126.74 -37.08
C TYR A 526 27.44 -126.11 -38.30
N ASP A 527 27.53 -124.78 -38.18
CA ASP A 527 28.25 -123.77 -38.97
C ASP A 527 27.50 -123.29 -40.23
N GLY A 528 27.32 -122.01 -40.51
CA GLY A 528 27.81 -120.75 -39.95
C GLY A 528 27.61 -119.68 -41.03
N ASN A 529 27.28 -118.46 -40.61
CA ASN A 529 27.46 -117.20 -41.34
C ASN A 529 26.78 -117.03 -42.71
N THR A 530 25.63 -116.35 -42.70
CA THR A 530 25.44 -115.08 -43.41
C THR A 530 24.25 -114.35 -42.76
N LEU A 531 24.40 -113.08 -42.37
CA LEU A 531 23.25 -112.24 -42.04
C LEU A 531 22.28 -112.23 -43.22
N THR A 532 20.99 -112.33 -42.93
CA THR A 532 19.97 -112.22 -43.98
C THR A 532 19.79 -110.76 -44.39
N GLU A 533 19.47 -110.49 -45.67
CA GLU A 533 19.37 -109.11 -46.21
C GLU A 533 18.43 -108.21 -45.38
N ALA A 534 17.41 -108.78 -44.75
CA ALA A 534 16.48 -108.05 -43.87
C ALA A 534 17.14 -107.55 -42.56
N GLU A 535 18.14 -108.24 -42.03
CA GLU A 535 18.86 -107.84 -40.82
C GLU A 535 19.86 -106.71 -41.13
N LEU A 536 20.40 -106.66 -42.35
CA LEU A 536 21.24 -105.55 -42.82
C LEU A 536 20.43 -104.27 -43.07
N GLU A 537 19.22 -104.38 -43.63
CA GLU A 537 18.32 -103.23 -43.79
C GLU A 537 17.86 -102.67 -42.43
N TYR A 538 17.56 -103.54 -41.45
CA TYR A 538 17.21 -103.09 -40.11
C TYR A 538 18.36 -102.34 -39.41
N LEU A 539 19.58 -102.88 -39.47
CA LEU A 539 20.75 -102.27 -38.83
C LEU A 539 21.15 -100.93 -39.47
N THR A 540 20.94 -100.76 -40.78
CA THR A 540 21.29 -99.52 -41.49
C THR A 540 20.23 -98.43 -41.36
N LEU A 541 18.96 -98.78 -41.16
CA LEU A 541 17.85 -97.82 -41.11
C LEU A 541 17.41 -97.43 -39.70
N PHE A 542 17.61 -98.29 -38.69
CA PHE A 542 17.06 -98.10 -37.34
C PHE A 542 18.09 -98.08 -36.20
N THR A 543 19.39 -98.22 -36.51
CA THR A 543 20.50 -98.08 -35.54
C THR A 543 21.68 -97.32 -36.17
N ASP A 544 22.51 -96.66 -35.37
CA ASP A 544 23.69 -95.91 -35.85
C ASP A 544 24.89 -96.82 -36.24
N TRP A 545 24.61 -98.05 -36.69
CA TRP A 545 25.64 -99.05 -36.96
C TRP A 545 26.49 -98.69 -38.18
N THR A 546 27.82 -98.74 -38.03
CA THR A 546 28.78 -98.57 -39.13
C THR A 546 29.60 -99.84 -39.28
N GLY A 547 29.82 -100.32 -40.52
CA GLY A 547 30.25 -101.68 -40.86
C GLY A 547 31.64 -102.17 -40.40
N LYS A 548 32.21 -101.60 -39.33
CA LYS A 548 33.43 -102.06 -38.68
C LYS A 548 33.21 -102.58 -37.25
N GLU A 549 31.96 -102.60 -36.76
CA GLU A 549 31.60 -103.10 -35.43
C GLU A 549 30.74 -104.38 -35.51
N ASP A 550 30.83 -105.25 -34.50
CA ASP A 550 30.16 -106.56 -34.50
C ASP A 550 28.62 -106.42 -34.37
N PRO A 551 27.83 -107.01 -35.30
CA PRO A 551 26.38 -106.76 -35.40
C PRO A 551 25.53 -107.43 -34.30
N ALA A 552 26.10 -108.34 -33.51
CA ALA A 552 25.35 -109.12 -32.51
C ALA A 552 24.82 -108.28 -31.33
N GLN A 553 25.42 -107.11 -31.06
CA GLN A 553 25.02 -106.26 -29.93
C GLN A 553 23.70 -105.52 -30.19
N PHE A 554 23.33 -105.29 -31.46
CA PHE A 554 22.15 -104.51 -31.85
C PHE A 554 20.91 -105.39 -32.14
N ILE A 555 21.07 -106.71 -32.18
CA ILE A 555 20.00 -107.68 -32.51
C ILE A 555 19.40 -108.32 -31.24
N GLN A 556 19.98 -108.13 -30.05
CA GLN A 556 19.47 -108.72 -28.80
C GLN A 556 18.16 -108.12 -28.25
N GLY A 557 17.64 -107.02 -28.81
CA GLY A 557 16.37 -106.40 -28.37
C GLY A 557 15.10 -107.02 -28.98
N LEU A 558 15.21 -107.88 -29.99
CA LEU A 558 14.05 -108.38 -30.76
C LEU A 558 13.36 -109.62 -30.17
N GLN A 559 13.82 -110.15 -29.02
CA GLN A 559 13.23 -111.35 -28.41
C GLN A 559 12.33 -111.12 -27.19
N GLU A 560 12.02 -109.87 -26.80
CA GLU A 560 11.09 -109.62 -25.69
C GLU A 560 9.74 -108.98 -26.07
N HIS A 561 9.47 -108.68 -27.35
CA HIS A 561 8.12 -108.34 -27.81
C HIS A 561 7.86 -108.79 -29.25
N THR A 562 7.56 -110.08 -29.42
CA THR A 562 6.55 -110.58 -30.37
C THR A 562 5.87 -111.81 -29.79
#